data_AF-J4TBU9-F1
#
_entry.id   AF-J4TBU9-F1
#
_cell.length_a   1.000
_cell.length_b   1.000
_cell.length_c   1.000
_cell.angle_alpha   90.00
_cell.angle_beta   90.00
_cell.angle_gamma   90.00
#
_symmetry.space_group_name_H-M   'P 1'
#
loop_
_entity.id
_entity.type
_entity.pdbx_description
1 polymer ?
#
loop_
_entity_poly.entity_id
_entity_poly.type
_entity_poly.pdbx_seq_one_letter_code
_entity_poly.pdbx_strand_id
1 'polypeptide(L)'
;MNYNNNAKGNQWNKPAGGNSNKTEVYKVNYEKLNDDNYVETAEEVLLSFKKEEENSKNNANNRKNNNFEIVTTTKLRNLLAMISDIYNDVVTPGSTEGNSDKLKADITKRINYLKVKVVYESGREESVKKLVDRANISRHLDDVIKSKSKTDFILFSRYMEALVAYRKFYFKGDK
;
A
#
# COMPACT_ATOMS: atom_id res chain seq x y z
N MET A 1 33.10 -43.80 -19.77
CA MET A 1 31.67 -43.69 -19.43
C MET A 1 31.32 -42.22 -19.33
N ASN A 2 30.57 -41.73 -20.31
CA ASN A 2 30.27 -40.31 -20.51
C ASN A 2 28.84 -40.06 -20.04
N TYR A 3 28.66 -39.32 -18.94
CA TYR A 3 27.33 -38.94 -18.45
C TYR A 3 26.95 -37.58 -19.02
N ASN A 4 26.08 -37.63 -20.04
CA ASN A 4 25.40 -36.50 -20.65
C ASN A 4 24.25 -36.03 -19.73
N ASN A 5 24.42 -34.92 -19.03
CA ASN A 5 23.35 -34.28 -18.25
C ASN A 5 22.77 -33.10 -19.04
N ASN A 6 21.72 -33.36 -19.80
CA ASN A 6 20.94 -32.33 -20.47
C ASN A 6 19.86 -31.81 -19.50
N ALA A 7 20.21 -30.85 -18.66
CA ALA A 7 19.26 -30.14 -17.81
C ALA A 7 18.58 -29.02 -18.60
N LYS A 8 17.37 -29.28 -19.10
CA LYS A 8 16.47 -28.23 -19.60
C LYS A 8 15.95 -27.40 -18.41
N GLY A 9 16.70 -26.36 -18.04
CA GLY A 9 16.33 -25.38 -17.02
C GLY A 9 15.51 -24.22 -17.60
N ASN A 10 14.22 -24.23 -17.28
CA ASN A 10 13.23 -23.14 -17.16
C ASN A 10 13.54 -21.77 -17.80
N GLN A 11 12.83 -21.46 -18.90
CA GLN A 11 12.64 -20.12 -19.45
C GLN A 11 11.57 -19.31 -18.67
N TRP A 12 11.74 -19.15 -17.36
CA TRP A 12 10.93 -18.23 -16.56
C TRP A 12 11.81 -17.19 -15.89
N ASN A 13 12.51 -16.41 -16.71
CA ASN A 13 13.02 -15.12 -16.27
C ASN A 13 13.22 -14.20 -17.47
N LYS A 14 12.11 -13.67 -18.00
CA LYS A 14 12.15 -12.39 -18.69
C LYS A 14 11.58 -11.38 -17.72
N PRO A 15 12.35 -10.38 -17.23
CA PRO A 15 11.75 -9.29 -16.49
C PRO A 15 10.72 -8.64 -17.41
N ALA A 16 9.49 -8.49 -16.93
CA ALA A 16 8.52 -7.63 -17.60
C ALA A 16 9.19 -6.25 -17.68
N GLY A 17 9.43 -5.78 -18.91
CA GLY A 17 10.03 -4.49 -19.19
C GLY A 17 9.10 -3.36 -18.79
N GLY A 18 8.93 -3.16 -17.48
CA GLY A 18 8.42 -1.94 -16.89
C GLY A 18 9.55 -0.93 -16.85
N ASN A 19 9.34 0.23 -17.44
CA ASN A 19 10.30 1.33 -17.48
C ASN A 19 10.62 1.80 -16.04
N SER A 20 11.71 1.29 -15.45
CA SER A 20 12.16 1.58 -14.08
C SER A 20 12.33 3.07 -13.80
N ASN A 21 12.58 3.87 -14.83
CA ASN A 21 12.73 5.33 -14.75
C ASN A 21 11.42 6.08 -14.41
N LYS A 22 10.23 5.49 -14.65
CA LYS A 22 8.96 6.18 -14.34
C LYS A 22 8.62 6.10 -12.84
N THR A 23 9.10 5.07 -12.15
CA THR A 23 8.82 4.81 -10.73
C THR A 23 9.59 5.73 -9.80
N GLU A 24 10.81 6.14 -10.15
CA GLU A 24 11.63 7.04 -9.32
C GLU A 24 11.09 8.48 -9.28
N VAL A 25 10.49 8.97 -10.37
CA VAL A 25 10.02 10.36 -10.49
C VAL A 25 8.88 10.71 -9.53
N TYR A 26 8.06 9.72 -9.16
CA TYR A 26 6.88 9.91 -8.29
C TYR A 26 7.04 9.21 -6.94
N LYS A 27 8.28 8.91 -6.55
CA LYS A 27 8.57 8.24 -5.28
C LYS A 27 8.29 9.20 -4.12
N VAL A 28 7.52 8.74 -3.14
CA VAL A 28 7.37 9.40 -1.85
C VAL A 28 8.35 8.74 -0.88
N ASN A 29 9.11 9.57 -0.16
CA ASN A 29 10.07 9.08 0.80
C ASN A 29 9.34 8.41 1.98
N TYR A 30 9.92 7.33 2.47
CA TYR A 30 9.38 6.66 3.63
C TYR A 30 9.84 7.40 4.91
N GLU A 31 8.88 7.69 5.77
CA GLU A 31 9.08 8.15 7.14
C GLU A 31 8.19 7.33 8.07
N LYS A 32 8.64 7.02 9.29
CA LYS A 32 7.78 6.30 10.25
C LYS A 32 6.61 7.22 10.64
N LEU A 33 5.39 6.67 10.62
CA LEU A 33 4.18 7.41 11.01
C LEU A 33 4.22 7.83 12.48
N ASN A 34 3.74 9.05 12.73
CA ASN A 34 3.48 9.63 14.04
C ASN A 34 2.24 10.55 13.95
N ASP A 35 1.83 11.14 15.08
CA ASP A 35 0.63 11.98 15.14
C ASP A 35 0.74 13.27 14.29
N ASP A 36 1.95 13.73 14.00
CA ASP A 36 2.21 14.98 13.29
C ASP A 36 2.34 14.79 11.77
N ASN A 37 2.77 13.61 11.29
CA ASN A 37 3.13 13.41 9.88
C ASN A 37 2.14 12.58 9.05
N TYR A 38 1.24 11.78 9.66
CA TYR A 38 0.45 10.81 8.90
C TYR A 38 -0.50 11.47 7.89
N VAL A 39 -1.05 12.64 8.22
CA VAL A 39 -1.95 13.40 7.34
C VAL A 39 -1.18 13.95 6.14
N GLU A 40 -0.07 14.65 6.41
CA GLU A 40 0.78 15.26 5.39
C GLU A 40 1.35 14.20 4.44
N THR A 41 1.85 13.09 5.00
CA THR A 41 2.35 11.95 4.22
C THR A 41 1.27 11.41 3.27
N ALA A 42 0.02 11.32 3.73
CA ALA A 42 -1.07 10.86 2.88
C ALA A 42 -1.36 11.85 1.74
N GLU A 43 -1.37 13.15 2.04
CA GLU A 43 -1.55 14.21 1.04
C GLU A 43 -0.46 14.17 -0.03
N GLU A 44 0.82 14.07 0.37
CA GLU A 44 1.97 13.99 -0.53
C GLU A 44 1.86 12.81 -1.50
N VAL A 45 1.43 11.65 -1.02
CA VAL A 45 1.13 10.50 -1.87
C VAL A 45 0.11 10.86 -2.93
N LEU A 46 -1.02 11.47 -2.58
CA LEU A 46 -2.05 11.78 -3.59
C LEU A 46 -1.64 12.91 -4.53
N LEU A 47 -0.86 13.89 -4.06
CA LEU A 47 -0.27 14.93 -4.89
C LEU A 47 0.72 14.36 -5.90
N SER A 48 1.49 13.33 -5.54
CA SER A 48 2.39 12.66 -6.48
C SER A 48 1.62 11.93 -7.61
N PHE A 49 0.46 11.34 -7.31
CA PHE A 49 -0.45 10.83 -8.35
C PHE A 49 -1.02 11.96 -9.23
N LYS A 50 -1.29 13.14 -8.66
CA LYS A 50 -1.74 14.29 -9.46
C LYS A 50 -0.69 14.76 -10.45
N LYS A 51 0.56 14.84 -10.03
CA LYS A 51 1.70 15.13 -10.91
C LYS A 51 1.84 14.10 -12.04
N GLU A 52 1.60 12.81 -11.75
CA GLU A 52 1.59 11.76 -12.77
C GLU A 52 0.43 11.92 -13.77
N GLU A 53 -0.76 12.28 -13.28
CA GLU A 53 -1.94 12.57 -14.12
C GLU A 53 -1.65 13.73 -15.09
N GLU A 54 -1.11 14.83 -14.59
CA GLU A 54 -0.79 16.03 -15.38
C GLU A 54 0.30 15.75 -16.43
N ASN A 55 1.38 15.08 -16.04
CA ASN A 55 2.44 14.68 -16.97
C ASN A 55 1.95 13.73 -18.06
N SER A 56 0.94 12.91 -17.73
CA SER A 56 0.33 12.00 -18.71
C SER A 56 -0.50 12.76 -19.75
N LYS A 57 -1.21 13.83 -19.35
CA LYS A 57 -1.98 14.71 -20.24
C LYS A 57 -1.08 15.54 -21.17
N ASN A 58 0.03 16.06 -20.64
CA ASN A 58 0.94 16.94 -21.41
C ASN A 58 1.74 16.18 -22.49
N ASN A 59 1.91 14.86 -22.36
CA ASN A 59 2.58 14.00 -23.35
C ASN A 59 1.63 13.54 -24.48
N ALA A 60 0.81 14.46 -25.00
CA ALA A 60 -0.24 14.19 -25.98
C ALA A 60 0.27 13.66 -27.35
N ASN A 61 1.58 13.69 -27.61
CA ASN A 61 2.19 13.08 -28.81
C ASN A 61 2.32 11.54 -28.70
N ASN A 62 2.03 10.94 -27.54
CA ASN A 62 2.18 9.50 -27.27
C ASN A 62 0.86 8.85 -26.83
N ARG A 63 -0.25 9.20 -27.51
CA ARG A 63 -1.64 8.82 -27.16
C ARG A 63 -1.91 7.31 -27.00
N LYS A 64 -1.02 6.44 -27.51
CA LYS A 64 -1.20 4.98 -27.45
C LYS A 64 -0.72 4.32 -26.15
N ASN A 65 0.02 5.01 -25.27
CA ASN A 65 0.69 4.33 -24.15
C ASN A 65 0.73 5.08 -22.80
N ASN A 66 -0.10 6.11 -22.62
CA ASN A 66 -0.06 6.95 -21.41
C ASN A 66 -1.44 7.04 -20.73
N ASN A 67 -1.98 5.89 -20.35
CA ASN A 67 -3.20 5.85 -19.55
C ASN A 67 -2.82 5.93 -18.07
N PHE A 68 -2.89 7.13 -17.51
CA PHE A 68 -2.84 7.31 -16.06
C PHE A 68 -4.03 6.57 -15.44
N GLU A 69 -3.75 5.75 -14.42
CA GLU A 69 -4.78 5.05 -13.65
C GLU A 69 -4.41 5.15 -12.16
N ILE A 70 -5.40 5.53 -11.35
CA ILE A 70 -5.33 5.53 -9.90
C ILE A 70 -6.41 4.62 -9.33
N VAL A 71 -6.14 4.01 -8.18
CA VAL A 71 -7.09 3.16 -7.48
C VAL A 71 -8.42 3.89 -7.20
N THR A 72 -9.53 3.17 -7.31
CA THR A 72 -10.88 3.70 -7.02
C THR A 72 -11.14 3.74 -5.51
N THR A 73 -12.04 4.60 -5.05
CA THR A 73 -12.42 4.61 -3.62
C THR A 73 -13.07 3.30 -3.19
N THR A 74 -13.81 2.63 -4.07
CA THR A 74 -14.43 1.33 -3.78
C THR A 74 -13.39 0.25 -3.50
N LYS A 75 -12.34 0.18 -4.31
CA LYS A 75 -11.22 -0.75 -4.10
C LYS A 75 -10.49 -0.45 -2.79
N LEU A 76 -10.25 0.83 -2.51
CA LEU A 76 -9.69 1.24 -1.22
C LEU A 76 -10.59 0.88 -0.04
N ARG A 77 -11.90 1.08 -0.16
CA ARG A 77 -12.86 0.75 0.90
C ARG A 77 -12.87 -0.75 1.23
N ASN A 78 -12.68 -1.61 0.24
CA ASN A 78 -12.57 -3.06 0.45
C ASN A 78 -11.29 -3.44 1.23
N LEU A 79 -10.19 -2.71 1.05
CA LEU A 79 -8.98 -2.83 1.87
C LEU A 79 -9.22 -2.28 3.28
N LEU A 80 -9.86 -1.11 3.39
CA LEU A 80 -10.18 -0.48 4.67
C LEU A 80 -11.13 -1.32 5.53
N ALA A 81 -12.06 -2.08 4.95
CA ALA A 81 -13.00 -2.89 5.73
C ALA A 81 -12.28 -3.81 6.73
N MET A 82 -11.24 -4.52 6.29
CA MET A 82 -10.46 -5.38 7.19
C MET A 82 -9.65 -4.58 8.22
N ILE A 83 -9.19 -3.39 7.85
CA ILE A 83 -8.45 -2.50 8.76
C ILE A 83 -9.40 -1.99 9.86
N SER A 84 -10.60 -1.53 9.49
CA SER A 84 -11.65 -1.09 10.41
C SER A 84 -12.09 -2.20 11.35
N ASP A 85 -12.26 -3.43 10.85
CA ASP A 85 -12.58 -4.59 11.69
C ASP A 85 -11.50 -4.84 12.74
N ILE A 86 -10.21 -4.81 12.36
CA ILE A 86 -9.10 -4.97 13.31
C ILE A 86 -9.01 -3.77 14.25
N TYR A 87 -9.24 -2.55 13.75
CA TYR A 87 -9.22 -1.32 14.54
C TYR A 87 -10.23 -1.37 15.69
N ASN A 88 -11.46 -1.81 15.42
CA ASN A 88 -12.50 -1.98 16.43
C ASN A 88 -12.04 -2.90 17.57
N ASP A 89 -11.37 -4.00 17.23
CA ASP A 89 -10.80 -4.90 18.24
C ASP A 89 -9.60 -4.29 18.97
N VAL A 90 -8.77 -3.49 18.29
CA VAL A 90 -7.62 -2.79 18.88
C VAL A 90 -8.05 -1.71 19.88
N VAL A 91 -9.12 -0.98 19.62
CA VAL A 91 -9.62 0.07 20.52
C VAL A 91 -10.43 -0.48 21.69
N THR A 92 -10.94 -1.71 21.58
CA THR A 92 -11.73 -2.36 22.62
C THR A 92 -10.89 -2.64 23.89
N PRO A 93 -11.45 -2.46 25.10
CA PRO A 93 -10.76 -2.81 26.34
C PRO A 93 -10.28 -4.26 26.36
N GLY A 94 -9.04 -4.48 26.80
CA GLY A 94 -8.43 -5.81 26.85
C GLY A 94 -7.82 -6.27 25.54
N SER A 95 -7.59 -5.40 24.56
CA SER A 95 -6.86 -5.70 23.31
C SER A 95 -5.34 -5.85 23.50
N THR A 96 -4.81 -5.39 24.63
CA THR A 96 -3.38 -5.41 24.95
C THR A 96 -3.03 -6.40 26.08
N GLU A 97 -1.75 -6.73 26.18
CA GLU A 97 -1.19 -7.55 27.25
C GLU A 97 -1.03 -6.71 28.53
N GLY A 98 -1.85 -7.00 29.55
CA GLY A 98 -1.80 -6.29 30.83
C GLY A 98 -2.05 -4.79 30.69
N ASN A 99 -1.20 -3.97 31.31
CA ASN A 99 -1.25 -2.50 31.24
C ASN A 99 -0.29 -1.91 30.19
N SER A 100 0.14 -2.72 29.21
CA SER A 100 1.08 -2.28 28.16
C SER A 100 0.36 -1.83 26.88
N ASP A 101 1.10 -1.20 25.97
CA ASP A 101 0.65 -0.87 24.60
C ASP A 101 0.76 -2.07 23.63
N LYS A 102 1.27 -3.22 24.12
CA LYS A 102 1.52 -4.39 23.28
C LYS A 102 0.23 -5.16 23.01
N LEU A 103 -0.10 -5.35 21.74
CA LEU A 103 -1.27 -6.08 21.27
C LEU A 103 -1.20 -7.56 21.60
N LYS A 104 -2.36 -8.15 21.91
CA LYS A 104 -2.51 -9.60 22.08
C LYS A 104 -2.19 -10.37 20.78
N ALA A 105 -1.86 -11.64 20.96
CA ALA A 105 -1.41 -12.51 19.89
C ALA A 105 -2.47 -12.76 18.80
N ASP A 106 -3.75 -12.82 19.16
CA ASP A 106 -4.87 -12.97 18.25
C ASP A 106 -5.03 -11.76 17.31
N ILE A 107 -4.94 -10.54 17.84
CA ILE A 107 -4.94 -9.31 17.04
C ILE A 107 -3.70 -9.27 16.14
N THR A 108 -2.52 -9.59 16.69
CA THR A 108 -1.27 -9.62 15.92
C THR A 108 -1.34 -10.62 14.75
N LYS A 109 -1.98 -11.80 14.93
CA LYS A 109 -2.21 -12.77 13.84
C LYS A 109 -3.07 -12.18 12.72
N ARG A 110 -4.10 -11.40 13.07
CA ARG A 110 -4.96 -10.73 12.08
C ARG A 110 -4.24 -9.61 11.33
N ILE A 111 -3.36 -8.86 12.00
CA ILE A 111 -2.50 -7.85 11.35
C ILE A 111 -1.54 -8.52 10.35
N ASN A 112 -0.95 -9.68 10.70
CA ASN A 112 -0.16 -10.46 9.74
C ASN A 112 -0.98 -10.90 8.53
N TYR A 113 -2.22 -11.35 8.75
CA TYR A 113 -3.11 -11.73 7.65
C TYR A 113 -3.53 -10.53 6.78
N LEU A 114 -3.73 -9.35 7.38
CA LEU A 114 -3.96 -8.11 6.66
C LEU A 114 -2.80 -7.82 5.68
N LYS A 115 -1.54 -8.03 6.09
CA LYS A 115 -0.40 -7.87 5.18
C LYS A 115 -0.47 -8.83 4.00
N VAL A 116 -0.83 -10.09 4.22
CA VAL A 116 -1.02 -11.08 3.13
C VAL A 116 -2.09 -10.59 2.16
N LYS A 117 -3.22 -10.08 2.66
CA LYS A 117 -4.28 -9.53 1.82
C LYS A 117 -3.83 -8.32 1.00
N VAL A 118 -3.08 -7.39 1.59
CA VAL A 118 -2.52 -6.25 0.86
C VAL A 118 -1.61 -6.72 -0.28
N VAL A 119 -0.72 -7.68 -0.03
CA VAL A 119 0.16 -8.25 -1.07
C VAL A 119 -0.64 -8.94 -2.17
N TYR A 120 -1.67 -9.70 -1.81
CA TYR A 120 -2.53 -10.38 -2.77
C TYR A 120 -3.29 -9.40 -3.68
N GLU A 121 -3.93 -8.37 -3.11
CA GLU A 121 -4.66 -7.37 -3.91
C GLU A 121 -3.70 -6.56 -4.79
N SER A 122 -2.48 -6.27 -4.32
CA SER A 122 -1.43 -5.68 -5.17
C SER A 122 -1.01 -6.60 -6.33
N GLY A 123 -1.00 -7.91 -6.14
CA GLY A 123 -0.71 -8.86 -7.23
C GLY A 123 -1.86 -8.99 -8.24
N ARG A 124 -3.09 -8.74 -7.79
CA ARG A 124 -4.30 -8.85 -8.61
C ARG A 124 -4.61 -7.58 -9.41
N GLU A 125 -4.30 -6.41 -8.86
CA GLU A 125 -4.64 -5.13 -9.49
C GLU A 125 -3.47 -4.12 -9.45
N GLU A 126 -3.03 -3.73 -10.64
CA GLU A 126 -1.87 -2.84 -10.81
C GLU A 126 -2.08 -1.45 -10.16
N SER A 127 -3.28 -0.88 -10.22
CA SER A 127 -3.57 0.40 -9.57
C SER A 127 -3.53 0.32 -8.04
N VAL A 128 -3.83 -0.84 -7.44
CA VAL A 128 -3.63 -1.10 -6.01
C VAL A 128 -2.14 -1.20 -5.70
N LYS A 129 -1.38 -1.96 -6.51
CA LYS A 129 0.07 -2.08 -6.35
C LYS A 129 0.78 -0.73 -6.36
N LYS A 130 0.43 0.13 -7.33
CA LYS A 130 0.98 1.48 -7.42
C LYS A 130 0.73 2.30 -6.16
N LEU A 131 -0.46 2.22 -5.58
CA LEU A 131 -0.74 2.88 -4.31
C LEU A 131 0.10 2.28 -3.19
N VAL A 132 0.11 0.95 -3.04
CA VAL A 132 0.84 0.26 -1.96
C VAL A 132 2.32 0.60 -1.97
N ASP A 133 2.94 0.62 -3.16
CA ASP A 133 4.34 0.99 -3.33
C ASP A 133 4.58 2.46 -3.01
N ARG A 134 3.76 3.37 -3.58
CA ARG A 134 3.96 4.82 -3.43
C ARG A 134 3.64 5.33 -2.03
N ALA A 135 2.65 4.74 -1.38
CA ALA A 135 2.24 5.05 -0.01
C ALA A 135 3.01 4.22 1.04
N ASN A 136 3.99 3.41 0.63
CA ASN A 136 4.77 2.56 1.53
C ASN A 136 3.92 1.69 2.48
N ILE A 137 2.70 1.30 2.08
CA ILE A 137 1.70 0.64 2.95
C ILE A 137 2.26 -0.63 3.57
N SER A 138 2.95 -1.47 2.76
CA SER A 138 3.54 -2.71 3.27
C SER A 138 4.63 -2.46 4.31
N ARG A 139 5.36 -1.36 4.21
CA ARG A 139 6.43 -1.01 5.14
C ARG A 139 5.87 -0.47 6.46
N HIS A 140 4.82 0.36 6.41
CA HIS A 140 4.11 0.77 7.62
C HIS A 140 3.48 -0.43 8.35
N LEU A 141 2.91 -1.39 7.62
CA LEU A 141 2.43 -2.65 8.22
C LEU A 141 3.57 -3.45 8.86
N ASP A 142 4.75 -3.48 8.26
CA ASP A 142 5.93 -4.12 8.86
C ASP A 142 6.34 -3.49 10.19
N ASP A 143 6.30 -2.15 10.28
CA ASP A 143 6.57 -1.45 11.53
C ASP A 143 5.58 -1.86 12.63
N VAL A 144 4.29 -1.92 12.29
CA VAL A 144 3.23 -2.32 13.21
C VAL A 144 3.37 -3.79 13.63
N ILE A 145 3.69 -4.69 12.71
CA ILE A 145 3.90 -6.12 13.00
C ILE A 145 5.11 -6.31 13.91
N LYS A 146 6.19 -5.55 13.66
CA LYS A 146 7.43 -5.62 14.44
C LYS A 146 7.24 -5.07 15.85
N SER A 147 6.59 -3.91 15.99
CA SER A 147 6.37 -3.27 17.29
C SER A 147 5.27 -3.95 18.09
N LYS A 148 4.27 -4.52 17.42
CA LYS A 148 3.02 -5.03 18.00
C LYS A 148 2.33 -3.98 18.86
N SER A 149 2.51 -2.70 18.53
CA SER A 149 1.99 -1.56 19.29
C SER A 149 0.55 -1.26 18.87
N LYS A 150 -0.32 -1.06 19.86
CA LYS A 150 -1.68 -0.55 19.64
C LYS A 150 -1.62 0.85 19.03
N THR A 151 -0.76 1.71 19.55
CA THR A 151 -0.55 3.07 19.03
C THR A 151 -0.12 3.04 17.55
N ASP A 152 0.89 2.24 17.19
CA ASP A 152 1.35 2.13 15.80
C ASP A 152 0.22 1.63 14.86
N PHE A 153 -0.59 0.66 15.28
CA PHE A 153 -1.74 0.20 14.47
C PHE A 153 -2.82 1.28 14.30
N ILE A 154 -3.11 2.05 15.35
CA ILE A 154 -4.07 3.17 15.28
C ILE A 154 -3.58 4.24 14.29
N LEU A 155 -2.29 4.60 14.36
CA LEU A 155 -1.68 5.54 13.41
C LEU A 155 -1.77 5.03 11.97
N PHE A 156 -1.46 3.75 11.76
CA PHE A 156 -1.62 3.11 10.44
C PHE A 156 -3.08 3.16 9.94
N SER A 157 -4.06 2.91 10.81
CA SER A 157 -5.48 2.99 10.44
C SER A 157 -5.87 4.40 10.01
N ARG A 158 -5.46 5.42 10.77
CA ARG A 158 -5.73 6.83 10.45
C ARG A 158 -5.04 7.28 9.16
N TYR A 159 -3.81 6.81 8.92
CA TYR A 159 -3.11 7.03 7.65
C TYR A 159 -3.90 6.48 6.45
N MET A 160 -4.44 5.27 6.57
CA MET A 160 -5.26 4.65 5.52
C MET A 160 -6.57 5.40 5.28
N GLU A 161 -7.19 5.94 6.33
CA GLU A 161 -8.36 6.82 6.22
C GLU A 161 -8.02 8.15 5.52
N ALA A 162 -6.88 8.77 5.87
CA ALA A 162 -6.41 9.99 5.23
C ALA A 162 -6.16 9.78 3.73
N LEU A 163 -5.54 8.66 3.33
CA LEU A 163 -5.37 8.30 1.92
C LEU A 163 -6.71 8.25 1.17
N VAL A 164 -7.74 7.66 1.77
CA VAL A 164 -9.08 7.60 1.17
C VAL A 164 -9.71 8.99 1.05
N ALA A 165 -9.58 9.81 2.10
CA ALA A 165 -10.11 11.18 2.13
C ALA A 165 -9.47 12.04 1.03
N TYR A 166 -8.13 12.08 0.95
CA TYR A 166 -7.42 12.83 -0.08
C TYR A 166 -7.64 12.27 -1.47
N ARG A 167 -7.74 10.94 -1.63
CA ARG A 167 -8.10 10.35 -2.92
C ARG A 167 -9.46 10.83 -3.39
N LYS A 168 -10.44 10.95 -2.49
CA LYS A 168 -11.77 11.49 -2.81
C LYS A 168 -11.72 12.97 -3.13
N PHE A 169 -10.92 13.74 -2.39
CA PHE A 169 -10.76 15.18 -2.56
C PHE A 169 -10.15 15.53 -3.94
N TYR A 170 -9.04 14.89 -4.30
CA TYR A 170 -8.29 15.21 -5.52
C TYR A 170 -8.83 14.53 -6.79
N PHE A 171 -9.35 13.31 -6.69
CA PHE A 171 -9.77 12.52 -7.85
C PHE A 171 -11.30 12.34 -7.85
N LYS A 172 -12.02 13.28 -8.46
CA LYS A 172 -13.48 13.19 -8.61
C LYS A 172 -13.85 12.05 -9.56
N GLY A 173 -14.97 11.37 -9.28
CA GLY A 173 -15.52 10.31 -10.12
C GLY A 173 -14.93 8.92 -9.83
N ASP A 174 -15.61 8.15 -9.00
CA ASP A 174 -15.53 6.70 -9.06
C ASP A 174 -16.67 6.27 -9.98
N LYS A 175 -16.36 6.03 -11.26
CA LYS A 175 -17.27 5.33 -12.16
C LYS A 175 -16.72 3.93 -12.40
#